data_AF-A0A347ANF3-F1
#
_entry.id   AF-A0A347ANF3-F1
#
_cell.length_a   1.000
_cell.length_b   1.000
_cell.length_c   1.000
_cell.angle_alpha   90.00
_cell.angle_beta   90.00
_cell.angle_gamma   90.00
#
_symmetry.space_group_name_H-M   'P 1'
#
loop_
_entity.id
_entity.type
_entity.pdbx_description
1 polymer ?
#
loop_
_entity_poly.entity_id
_entity_poly.type
_entity_poly.pdbx_seq_one_letter_code
_entity_poly.pdbx_strand_id
1 'polypeptide(L)'
;MKWQVILLIVLALFGGYLVISSATGLVEPVGRLGFVKLANPDMYPGHVHSKLLAEYAEERNSKCALVVHFAGDSNYRHYKEGDVMIIEMAFIDTNGTGAAGPTDYMDSLKLAIFGVPDGRYKFKADGLTFNSWKEARSYIKKIAGQNGQEGPIPMVWHGTARSGNPIFTQGCGLPLYFYITWQEYGALAAYYYTLKGMVTPYLSLPYRNYELQHASELQYYYTHGMLDYQ
;
A
#
# COMPACT_ATOMS: atom_id res chain seq x y z
N MET A 1 11.05 -2.80 -38.46
CA MET A 1 9.74 -3.40 -38.75
C MET A 1 9.46 -4.69 -37.97
N LYS A 2 10.11 -5.84 -38.23
CA LYS A 2 9.76 -7.10 -37.53
C LYS A 2 9.89 -7.05 -36.00
N TRP A 3 10.96 -6.43 -35.48
CA TRP A 3 11.17 -6.32 -34.03
C TRP A 3 10.16 -5.39 -33.34
N GLN A 4 9.72 -4.32 -34.02
CA GLN A 4 8.70 -3.40 -33.51
C GLN A 4 7.34 -4.09 -33.41
N VAL A 5 6.98 -4.94 -34.38
CA VAL A 5 5.76 -5.74 -34.32
C VAL A 5 5.83 -6.75 -33.17
N ILE A 6 6.97 -7.43 -32.99
CA ILE A 6 7.17 -8.35 -31.85
C ILE A 6 7.04 -7.59 -30.52
N LEU A 7 7.67 -6.41 -30.40
CA LEU A 7 7.56 -5.57 -29.21
C LEU A 7 6.10 -5.19 -28.93
N LEU A 8 5.35 -4.75 -29.94
CA LEU A 8 3.94 -4.39 -29.79
C LEU A 8 3.09 -5.58 -29.34
N ILE A 9 3.35 -6.78 -29.88
CA ILE A 9 2.66 -8.00 -29.45
C ILE A 9 2.97 -8.31 -27.98
N VAL A 10 4.23 -8.23 -27.57
CA VAL A 10 4.63 -8.44 -26.17
C VAL A 10 3.96 -7.43 -25.24
N LEU A 11 3.94 -6.15 -25.62
CA LEU A 11 3.27 -5.10 -24.85
C LEU A 11 1.76 -5.31 -24.77
N ALA A 12 1.12 -5.75 -25.86
CA ALA A 12 -0.30 -6.05 -25.88
C ALA A 12 -0.64 -7.26 -24.99
N LEU A 13 0.16 -8.34 -25.05
CA LEU A 13 -0.01 -9.51 -24.19
C LEU A 13 0.20 -9.17 -22.72
N PHE A 14 1.24 -8.39 -22.41
CA PHE A 14 1.51 -7.95 -21.05
C PHE A 14 0.42 -7.01 -20.53
N GLY A 15 -0.04 -6.06 -21.36
CA GLY A 15 -1.15 -5.16 -21.02
C GLY A 15 -2.44 -5.94 -20.78
N GLY A 16 -2.78 -6.88 -21.66
CA GLY A 16 -3.93 -7.77 -21.50
C GLY A 16 -3.85 -8.61 -20.22
N TYR A 17 -2.67 -9.15 -19.91
CA TYR A 17 -2.40 -9.86 -18.66
C TYR A 17 -2.66 -8.98 -17.43
N LEU A 18 -2.13 -7.74 -17.41
CA LEU A 18 -2.32 -6.81 -16.29
C LEU A 18 -3.80 -6.45 -16.07
N VAL A 19 -4.56 -6.23 -17.15
CA VAL A 19 -6.00 -5.92 -17.06
C VAL A 19 -6.79 -7.10 -16.52
N ILE A 20 -6.58 -8.31 -17.06
CA ILE A 20 -7.32 -9.51 -16.66
C ILE A 20 -6.98 -9.90 -15.22
N SER A 21 -5.70 -9.84 -14.86
CA SER A 21 -5.24 -10.22 -13.51
C SER A 21 -5.79 -9.27 -12.45
N SER A 22 -5.64 -7.95 -12.66
CA SER A 22 -6.16 -6.96 -11.71
C SER A 22 -7.68 -6.99 -11.56
N ALA A 23 -8.42 -7.35 -12.61
CA ALA A 23 -9.89 -7.46 -12.54
C ALA A 23 -10.39 -8.71 -11.77
N THR A 24 -9.55 -9.72 -11.58
CA THR A 24 -9.97 -11.01 -10.97
C THR A 24 -9.30 -11.31 -9.63
N GLY A 25 -8.24 -10.59 -9.26
CA GLY A 25 -7.59 -10.77 -7.96
C GLY A 25 -8.31 -10.08 -6.81
N LEU A 26 -7.77 -10.26 -5.59
CA LEU A 26 -8.37 -9.67 -4.39
C LEU A 26 -8.31 -8.13 -4.41
N VAL A 27 -7.26 -7.55 -4.97
CA VAL A 27 -6.93 -6.13 -4.81
C VAL A 27 -6.62 -5.44 -6.13
N GLU A 28 -7.06 -4.21 -6.33
CA GLU A 28 -6.55 -3.37 -7.41
C GLU A 28 -5.33 -2.60 -6.90
N PRO A 29 -4.09 -2.83 -7.40
CA PRO A 29 -2.93 -2.10 -6.92
C PRO A 29 -2.95 -0.65 -7.45
N VAL A 30 -3.29 0.30 -6.58
CA VAL A 30 -3.42 1.72 -6.92
C VAL A 30 -2.06 2.41 -6.83
N GLY A 31 -1.42 2.38 -5.66
CA GLY A 31 -0.13 3.02 -5.47
C GLY A 31 0.13 3.56 -4.08
N ARG A 32 0.87 4.67 -4.01
CA ARG A 32 1.21 5.37 -2.76
C ARG A 32 0.10 6.35 -2.38
N LEU A 33 -0.31 6.32 -1.11
CA LEU A 33 -1.36 7.23 -0.62
C LEU A 33 -0.85 8.66 -0.40
N GLY A 34 0.29 8.83 0.28
CA GLY A 34 0.88 10.14 0.60
C GLY A 34 2.40 10.11 0.71
N PHE A 35 3.02 11.29 0.74
CA PHE A 35 4.47 11.48 0.88
C PHE A 35 4.91 11.57 2.34
N VAL A 36 4.18 12.29 3.19
CA VAL A 36 4.48 12.52 4.62
C VAL A 36 3.19 12.55 5.43
N LYS A 37 3.26 12.28 6.74
CA LYS A 37 2.08 12.34 7.61
C LYS A 37 1.59 13.77 7.77
N LEU A 38 0.27 13.94 7.71
CA LEU A 38 -0.40 15.21 8.06
C LEU A 38 -1.05 15.15 9.46
N ALA A 39 -1.28 13.95 9.98
CA ALA A 39 -1.83 13.67 11.30
C ALA A 39 -1.28 12.34 11.82
N ASN A 40 -1.35 12.11 13.13
CA ASN A 40 -1.02 10.82 13.73
C ASN A 40 -2.10 10.43 14.76
N PRO A 41 -2.81 9.29 14.58
CA PRO A 41 -2.80 8.45 13.37
C PRO A 41 -3.27 9.24 12.15
N ASP A 42 -2.82 8.94 10.93
CA ASP A 42 -3.31 9.55 9.68
C ASP A 42 -4.37 8.71 8.98
N MET A 43 -4.31 7.39 9.16
CA MET A 43 -5.39 6.48 8.81
C MET A 43 -6.35 6.35 10.00
N TYR A 44 -7.25 7.31 10.15
CA TYR A 44 -8.31 7.29 11.16
C TYR A 44 -9.55 8.02 10.62
N PRO A 45 -10.78 7.68 11.05
CA PRO A 45 -11.99 8.37 10.61
C PRO A 45 -11.87 9.90 10.69
N GLY A 46 -12.22 10.58 9.61
CA GLY A 46 -12.21 12.05 9.50
C GLY A 46 -10.87 12.64 9.05
N HIS A 47 -9.79 11.86 9.04
CA HIS A 47 -8.45 12.36 8.74
C HIS A 47 -8.19 12.47 7.24
N VAL A 48 -7.28 13.36 6.86
CA VAL A 48 -7.06 13.76 5.45
C VAL A 48 -6.74 12.58 4.54
N HIS A 49 -5.80 11.71 4.95
CA HIS A 49 -5.42 10.55 4.14
C HIS A 49 -6.48 9.44 4.14
N SER A 50 -7.27 9.33 5.22
CA SER A 50 -8.39 8.40 5.25
C SER A 50 -9.50 8.79 4.27
N LYS A 51 -9.91 10.06 4.29
CA LYS A 51 -10.87 10.63 3.33
C LYS A 51 -10.41 10.47 1.89
N LEU A 52 -9.13 10.78 1.62
CA LEU A 52 -8.57 10.60 0.29
C LEU A 52 -8.64 9.14 -0.19
N LEU A 53 -8.37 8.19 0.71
CA LEU A 53 -8.47 6.78 0.37
C LEU A 53 -9.91 6.33 0.11
N ALA A 54 -10.88 6.88 0.87
CA ALA A 54 -12.30 6.66 0.63
C ALA A 54 -12.71 7.22 -0.75
N GLU A 55 -12.30 8.45 -1.08
CA GLU A 55 -12.54 9.07 -2.39
C GLU A 55 -11.99 8.20 -3.54
N TYR A 56 -10.75 7.69 -3.41
CA TYR A 56 -10.17 6.78 -4.40
C TYR A 56 -10.96 5.48 -4.59
N ALA A 57 -11.62 5.00 -3.53
CA ALA A 57 -12.49 3.83 -3.60
C ALA A 57 -13.80 4.16 -4.32
N GLU A 58 -14.41 5.29 -4.00
CA GLU A 58 -15.66 5.77 -4.63
C GLU A 58 -15.47 6.02 -6.13
N GLU A 59 -14.36 6.64 -6.54
CA GLU A 59 -14.00 6.83 -7.96
C GLU A 59 -13.93 5.51 -8.74
N ARG A 60 -13.63 4.41 -8.04
CA ARG A 60 -13.55 3.04 -8.59
C ARG A 60 -14.83 2.25 -8.38
N ASN A 61 -15.88 2.88 -7.88
CA ASN A 61 -17.13 2.23 -7.49
C ASN A 61 -16.91 1.07 -6.50
N SER A 62 -15.90 1.20 -5.64
CA SER A 62 -15.53 0.21 -4.63
C SER A 62 -16.15 0.57 -3.27
N LYS A 63 -16.63 -0.44 -2.54
CA LYS A 63 -17.18 -0.28 -1.19
C LYS A 63 -16.11 -0.32 -0.10
N CYS A 64 -14.92 -0.79 -0.44
CA CYS A 64 -13.81 -0.94 0.47
C CYS A 64 -12.53 -0.35 -0.14
N ALA A 65 -11.58 -0.01 0.72
CA ALA A 65 -10.20 0.25 0.35
C ALA A 65 -9.26 -0.45 1.34
N LEU A 66 -8.09 -0.85 0.86
CA LEU A 66 -7.05 -1.48 1.66
C LEU A 66 -5.83 -0.57 1.73
N VAL A 67 -5.40 -0.21 2.93
CA VAL A 67 -4.11 0.44 3.16
C VAL A 67 -3.16 -0.53 3.84
N VAL A 68 -1.93 -0.58 3.34
CA VAL A 68 -0.89 -1.48 3.87
C VAL A 68 0.26 -0.74 4.55
N HIS A 69 0.77 -1.32 5.64
CA HIS A 69 1.76 -0.72 6.54
C HIS A 69 2.85 -1.72 6.94
N PHE A 70 3.96 -1.21 7.47
CA PHE A 70 4.80 -1.99 8.39
C PHE A 70 4.20 -1.93 9.80
N ALA A 71 4.21 -3.04 10.53
CA ALA A 71 3.66 -3.12 11.88
C ALA A 71 4.46 -2.27 12.90
N GLY A 72 3.76 -1.37 13.57
CA GLY A 72 4.14 -0.72 14.82
C GLY A 72 3.12 -1.07 15.91
N ASP A 73 2.87 -0.14 16.82
CA ASP A 73 2.06 -0.40 18.02
C ASP A 73 0.53 -0.37 17.78
N SER A 74 0.09 0.06 16.60
CA SER A 74 -1.35 0.12 16.24
C SER A 74 -2.00 -1.28 16.16
N ASN A 75 -3.31 -1.32 16.33
CA ASN A 75 -4.12 -2.51 16.09
C ASN A 75 -4.60 -2.66 14.63
N TYR A 76 -4.40 -1.64 13.77
CA TYR A 76 -4.78 -1.68 12.35
C TYR A 76 -6.25 -2.06 12.16
N ARG A 77 -7.12 -1.32 12.84
CA ARG A 77 -8.56 -1.57 12.80
C ARG A 77 -9.14 -1.17 11.45
N HIS A 78 -10.08 -1.96 10.95
CA HIS A 78 -10.96 -1.47 9.90
C HIS A 78 -12.00 -0.50 10.48
N TYR A 79 -12.44 0.45 9.67
CA TYR A 79 -13.45 1.43 10.05
C TYR A 79 -14.15 2.00 8.81
N LYS A 80 -15.26 2.71 9.04
CA LYS A 80 -16.00 3.42 8.01
C LYS A 80 -15.50 4.86 7.88
N GLU A 81 -15.17 5.26 6.65
CA GLU A 81 -15.00 6.65 6.24
C GLU A 81 -16.11 6.94 5.22
N GLY A 82 -17.13 7.67 5.64
CA GLY A 82 -18.39 7.74 4.88
C GLY A 82 -18.97 6.34 4.63
N ASP A 83 -19.25 6.04 3.37
CA ASP A 83 -19.80 4.74 2.94
C ASP A 83 -18.72 3.68 2.67
N VAL A 84 -17.44 4.06 2.65
CA VAL A 84 -16.32 3.18 2.32
C VAL A 84 -15.76 2.53 3.59
N MET A 85 -15.55 1.21 3.54
CA MET A 85 -14.80 0.50 4.57
C MET A 85 -13.30 0.63 4.30
N ILE A 86 -12.59 1.36 5.15
CA ILE A 86 -11.13 1.37 5.16
C ILE A 86 -10.65 0.17 5.94
N ILE A 87 -9.85 -0.67 5.30
CA ILE A 87 -9.24 -1.85 5.89
C ILE A 87 -7.75 -1.56 6.02
N GLU A 88 -7.24 -1.62 7.25
CA GLU A 88 -5.81 -1.49 7.51
C GLU A 88 -5.18 -2.87 7.67
N MET A 89 -4.03 -3.08 7.05
CA MET A 89 -3.23 -4.29 7.25
C MET A 89 -1.76 -3.96 7.35
N ALA A 90 -1.08 -4.55 8.33
CA ALA A 90 0.35 -4.42 8.49
C ALA A 90 1.06 -5.76 8.30
N PHE A 91 2.34 -5.73 7.94
CA PHE A 91 3.22 -6.89 8.04
C PHE A 91 4.24 -6.72 9.16
N ILE A 92 4.63 -7.85 9.73
CA ILE A 92 5.74 -7.99 10.68
C ILE A 92 6.81 -8.79 9.94
N ASP A 93 7.97 -8.18 9.70
CA ASP A 93 9.14 -8.87 9.19
C ASP A 93 9.87 -9.57 10.34
N THR A 94 9.87 -10.90 10.36
CA THR A 94 10.52 -11.68 11.43
C THR A 94 12.04 -11.56 11.41
N ASN A 95 12.63 -11.13 10.28
CA ASN A 95 14.07 -11.04 10.08
C ASN A 95 14.54 -9.58 9.95
N GLY A 96 13.62 -8.61 9.99
CA GLY A 96 13.91 -7.20 9.81
C GLY A 96 14.22 -6.46 11.12
N THR A 97 14.61 -5.20 10.98
CA THR A 97 14.92 -4.28 12.10
C THR A 97 13.68 -3.50 12.60
N GLY A 98 12.48 -3.82 12.09
CA GLY A 98 11.24 -3.12 12.41
C GLY A 98 11.02 -1.84 11.56
N ALA A 99 9.94 -1.11 11.84
CA ALA A 99 9.56 0.11 11.10
C ALA A 99 10.50 1.32 11.31
N ALA A 100 11.36 1.27 12.34
CA ALA A 100 12.21 2.39 12.76
C ALA A 100 13.71 2.13 12.53
N GLY A 101 14.10 0.91 12.15
CA GLY A 101 15.49 0.56 11.90
C GLY A 101 15.99 1.01 10.52
N PRO A 102 17.31 1.03 10.30
CA PRO A 102 17.87 1.31 8.98
C PRO A 102 17.47 0.22 7.98
N THR A 103 17.19 0.63 6.74
CA THR A 103 16.86 -0.27 5.64
C THR A 103 18.09 -1.07 5.19
N ASP A 104 17.99 -2.40 5.21
CA ASP A 104 18.96 -3.27 4.54
C ASP A 104 18.62 -3.35 3.04
N TYR A 105 19.35 -2.57 2.24
CA TYR A 105 19.17 -2.53 0.79
C TYR A 105 19.57 -3.83 0.08
N MET A 106 20.52 -4.59 0.63
CA MET A 106 20.95 -5.84 0.03
C MET A 106 19.89 -6.92 0.22
N ASP A 107 19.33 -7.00 1.42
CA ASP A 107 18.20 -7.87 1.69
C ASP A 107 16.94 -7.46 0.91
N SER A 108 16.65 -6.16 0.83
CA SER A 108 15.56 -5.63 0.01
C SER A 108 15.72 -6.01 -1.48
N LEU A 109 16.95 -5.96 -2.01
CA LEU A 109 17.24 -6.37 -3.39
C LEU A 109 17.03 -7.88 -3.58
N LYS A 110 17.46 -8.72 -2.62
CA LYS A 110 17.21 -10.17 -2.68
C LYS A 110 15.72 -10.48 -2.66
N LEU A 111 14.96 -9.82 -1.78
CA LEU A 111 13.51 -9.93 -1.73
C LEU A 111 12.85 -9.51 -3.03
N ALA A 112 13.33 -8.41 -3.63
CA ALA A 112 12.83 -7.94 -4.91
C ALA A 112 13.11 -8.97 -6.01
N ILE A 113 14.30 -9.56 -6.09
CA ILE A 113 14.65 -10.48 -7.19
C ILE A 113 14.01 -11.87 -7.01
N PHE A 114 14.03 -12.41 -5.79
CA PHE A 114 13.68 -13.81 -5.52
C PHE A 114 12.32 -13.99 -4.85
N GLY A 115 11.65 -12.90 -4.49
CA GLY A 115 10.44 -12.93 -3.68
C GLY A 115 10.74 -13.08 -2.19
N VAL A 116 9.68 -12.95 -1.39
CA VAL A 116 9.75 -13.11 0.07
C VAL A 116 9.63 -14.59 0.44
N PRO A 117 10.61 -15.15 1.18
CA PRO A 117 10.52 -16.53 1.66
C PRO A 117 9.29 -16.77 2.54
N ASP A 118 8.73 -17.96 2.44
CA ASP A 118 7.61 -18.38 3.28
C ASP A 118 7.96 -18.25 4.78
N GLY A 119 6.99 -17.77 5.56
CA GLY A 119 7.14 -17.59 7.01
C GLY A 119 7.93 -16.35 7.44
N ARG A 120 8.56 -15.61 6.53
CA ARG A 120 9.25 -14.35 6.87
C ARG A 120 8.29 -13.25 7.30
N TYR A 121 7.13 -13.15 6.64
CA TYR A 121 6.13 -12.14 6.96
C TYR A 121 4.97 -12.75 7.74
N LYS A 122 4.64 -12.12 8.87
CA LYS A 122 3.34 -12.25 9.53
C LYS A 122 2.50 -11.03 9.20
N PHE A 123 1.19 -11.14 9.33
CA PHE A 123 0.26 -10.07 8.97
C PHE A 123 -0.58 -9.69 10.18
N LYS A 124 -0.93 -8.41 10.32
CA LYS A 124 -1.74 -7.89 11.42
C LYS A 124 -2.88 -7.05 10.87
N ALA A 125 -4.10 -7.34 11.30
CA ALA A 125 -5.29 -6.54 11.02
C ALA A 125 -6.29 -6.73 12.17
N ASP A 126 -6.98 -5.67 12.60
CA ASP A 126 -7.94 -5.68 13.72
C ASP A 126 -7.41 -6.27 15.02
N GLY A 127 -6.12 -6.10 15.29
CA GLY A 127 -5.42 -6.67 16.45
C GLY A 127 -5.14 -8.17 16.34
N LEU A 128 -5.60 -8.84 15.28
CA LEU A 128 -5.31 -10.24 15.00
C LEU A 128 -3.98 -10.35 14.26
N THR A 129 -3.19 -11.39 14.58
CA THR A 129 -1.96 -11.73 13.87
C THR A 129 -2.14 -13.04 13.11
N PHE A 130 -1.82 -13.03 11.82
CA PHE A 130 -1.88 -14.16 10.92
C PHE A 130 -0.47 -14.61 10.56
N ASN A 131 -0.24 -15.93 10.48
CA ASN A 131 1.08 -16.48 10.20
C ASN A 131 1.30 -16.72 8.69
N SER A 132 0.29 -16.51 7.87
CA SER A 132 0.38 -16.68 6.41
C SER A 132 -0.46 -15.65 5.66
N TRP A 133 -0.06 -15.37 4.41
CA TRP A 133 -0.84 -14.52 3.52
C TRP A 133 -2.24 -15.10 3.26
N LYS A 134 -2.35 -16.43 3.15
CA LYS A 134 -3.64 -17.11 2.91
C LYS A 134 -4.68 -16.79 4.00
N GLU A 135 -4.27 -16.81 5.26
CA GLU A 135 -5.13 -16.48 6.40
C GLU A 135 -5.54 -15.00 6.36
N ALA A 136 -4.56 -14.10 6.22
CA ALA A 136 -4.80 -12.66 6.14
C ALA A 136 -5.71 -12.31 4.96
N ARG A 137 -5.43 -12.84 3.77
CA ARG A 137 -6.23 -12.69 2.56
C ARG A 137 -7.69 -13.12 2.76
N SER A 138 -7.90 -14.26 3.41
CA SER A 138 -9.24 -14.77 3.72
C SER A 138 -9.99 -13.81 4.66
N TYR A 139 -9.28 -13.28 5.65
CA TYR A 139 -9.83 -12.29 6.59
C TYR A 139 -10.25 -10.99 5.90
N ILE A 140 -9.37 -10.41 5.07
CA ILE A 140 -9.67 -9.21 4.28
C ILE A 140 -10.87 -9.44 3.35
N LYS A 141 -10.91 -10.58 2.66
CA LYS A 141 -12.04 -10.96 1.78
C LYS A 141 -13.35 -11.06 2.57
N LYS A 142 -13.31 -11.59 3.79
CA LYS A 142 -14.49 -11.69 4.66
C LYS A 142 -15.00 -10.29 5.05
N ILE A 143 -14.13 -9.39 5.52
CA ILE A 143 -14.51 -8.02 5.87
C ILE A 143 -15.10 -7.30 4.66
N ALA A 144 -14.39 -7.37 3.52
CA ALA A 144 -14.83 -6.70 2.31
C ALA A 144 -16.19 -7.23 1.82
N GLY A 145 -16.39 -8.55 1.85
CA GLY A 145 -17.67 -9.18 1.49
C GLY A 145 -18.82 -8.81 2.44
N GLN A 146 -18.55 -8.68 3.74
CA GLN A 146 -19.53 -8.20 4.72
C GLN A 146 -19.99 -6.77 4.46
N ASN A 147 -19.13 -5.97 3.82
CA ASN A 147 -19.44 -4.60 3.41
C ASN A 147 -20.00 -4.49 1.97
N GLY A 148 -20.29 -5.63 1.32
CA GLY A 148 -20.83 -5.65 -0.03
C GLY A 148 -19.81 -5.32 -1.12
N GLN A 149 -18.51 -5.55 -0.88
CA GLN A 149 -17.50 -5.39 -1.92
C GLN A 149 -17.75 -6.38 -3.07
N GLU A 150 -17.83 -5.84 -4.28
CA GLU A 150 -17.77 -6.59 -5.52
C GLU A 150 -16.46 -6.30 -6.25
N GLY A 151 -15.83 -7.33 -6.81
CA GLY A 151 -14.55 -7.18 -7.49
C GLY A 151 -13.36 -6.85 -6.57
N PRO A 152 -12.24 -6.40 -7.16
CA PRO A 152 -11.00 -6.10 -6.44
C PRO A 152 -11.10 -4.89 -5.52
N ILE A 153 -10.42 -4.93 -4.38
CA ILE A 153 -10.34 -3.83 -3.41
C ILE A 153 -9.17 -2.91 -3.80
N PRO A 154 -9.39 -1.60 -4.05
CA PRO A 154 -8.32 -0.63 -4.23
C PRO A 154 -7.32 -0.70 -3.06
N MET A 155 -6.06 -1.03 -3.38
CA MET A 155 -4.99 -1.16 -2.41
C MET A 155 -3.95 -0.08 -2.61
N VAL A 156 -3.61 0.60 -1.52
CA VAL A 156 -2.50 1.56 -1.46
C VAL A 156 -1.50 1.14 -0.39
N TRP A 157 -0.23 1.50 -0.55
CA TRP A 157 0.64 1.57 0.61
C TRP A 157 0.58 2.96 1.22
N HIS A 158 0.64 2.99 2.55
CA HIS A 158 0.50 4.19 3.35
C HIS A 158 1.45 5.33 2.94
N GLY A 159 2.70 4.99 2.61
CA GLY A 159 3.57 5.89 1.85
C GLY A 159 4.29 6.98 2.64
N THR A 160 3.89 7.28 3.87
CA THR A 160 4.43 8.45 4.58
C THR A 160 5.86 8.23 5.06
N ALA A 161 6.80 9.06 4.60
CA ALA A 161 8.18 9.07 5.03
C ALA A 161 8.30 9.76 6.39
N ARG A 162 8.90 9.08 7.38
CA ARG A 162 9.15 9.63 8.72
C ARG A 162 10.35 10.59 8.77
N SER A 163 11.29 10.43 7.85
CA SER A 163 12.50 11.25 7.73
C SER A 163 13.07 11.14 6.32
N GLY A 164 14.03 12.02 6.01
CA GLY A 164 14.73 12.03 4.72
C GLY A 164 13.86 12.56 3.58
N ASN A 165 14.35 12.43 2.34
CA ASN A 165 13.63 12.93 1.18
C ASN A 165 12.42 12.02 0.87
N PRO A 166 11.16 12.52 0.92
CA PRO A 166 9.97 11.71 0.71
C PRO A 166 9.79 11.24 -0.74
N ILE A 167 10.53 11.82 -1.71
CA ILE A 167 10.57 11.34 -3.10
C ILE A 167 11.24 9.97 -3.18
N PHE A 168 12.31 9.76 -2.43
CA PHE A 168 13.06 8.50 -2.43
C PHE A 168 12.60 7.56 -1.32
N THR A 169 12.19 8.11 -0.19
CA THR A 169 11.69 7.37 0.97
C THR A 169 10.22 7.05 0.73
N GLN A 170 9.93 5.81 0.36
CA GLN A 170 8.58 5.38 -0.07
C GLN A 170 7.63 5.05 1.07
N GLY A 171 8.06 5.16 2.33
CA GLY A 171 7.25 4.80 3.49
C GLY A 171 7.20 3.30 3.77
N CYS A 172 6.65 2.95 4.92
CA CYS A 172 6.81 1.63 5.52
C CYS A 172 5.92 0.53 4.89
N GLY A 173 4.83 0.90 4.22
CA GLY A 173 3.90 -0.05 3.60
C GLY A 173 4.37 -0.65 2.27
N LEU A 174 5.40 -0.07 1.63
CA LEU A 174 5.82 -0.49 0.29
C LEU A 174 6.18 -1.99 0.19
N PRO A 175 6.93 -2.61 1.13
CA PRO A 175 7.28 -4.03 1.03
C PRO A 175 6.05 -4.94 1.03
N LEU A 176 5.03 -4.63 1.84
CA LEU A 176 3.79 -5.41 1.89
C LEU A 176 2.97 -5.23 0.61
N TYR A 177 2.90 -4.01 0.06
CA TYR A 177 2.24 -3.76 -1.22
C TYR A 177 2.89 -4.55 -2.35
N PHE A 178 4.23 -4.53 -2.43
CA PHE A 178 4.98 -5.31 -3.40
C PHE A 178 4.72 -6.82 -3.22
N TYR A 179 4.78 -7.31 -1.98
CA TYR A 179 4.52 -8.70 -1.65
C TYR A 179 3.12 -9.15 -2.08
N ILE A 180 2.06 -8.43 -1.72
CA ILE A 180 0.68 -8.79 -2.09
C ILE A 180 0.52 -8.78 -3.60
N THR A 181 1.05 -7.75 -4.27
CA THR A 181 0.98 -7.65 -5.72
C THR A 181 1.70 -8.82 -6.39
N TRP A 182 2.84 -9.26 -5.85
CA TRP A 182 3.52 -10.47 -6.32
C TRP A 182 2.69 -11.72 -6.08
N GLN A 183 2.08 -11.87 -4.90
CA GLN A 183 1.29 -13.07 -4.58
C GLN A 183 0.02 -13.16 -5.44
N GLU A 184 -0.65 -12.06 -5.73
CA GLU A 184 -1.86 -12.06 -6.55
C GLU A 184 -1.53 -12.09 -8.06
N TYR A 185 -0.45 -11.43 -8.50
CA TYR A 185 -0.21 -11.11 -9.92
C TYR A 185 1.20 -11.42 -10.42
N GLY A 186 2.04 -12.07 -9.63
CA GLY A 186 3.41 -12.40 -10.01
C GLY A 186 4.40 -11.23 -10.06
N ALA A 187 5.68 -11.56 -10.24
CA ALA A 187 6.78 -10.62 -10.10
C ALA A 187 6.72 -9.44 -11.08
N LEU A 188 6.42 -9.69 -12.35
CA LEU A 188 6.41 -8.62 -13.38
C LEU A 188 5.32 -7.59 -13.11
N ALA A 189 4.13 -8.03 -12.67
CA ALA A 189 3.07 -7.11 -12.26
C ALA A 189 3.47 -6.35 -10.99
N ALA A 190 4.10 -7.01 -10.02
CA ALA A 190 4.61 -6.36 -8.81
C ALA A 190 5.56 -5.20 -9.12
N TYR A 191 6.51 -5.40 -10.03
CA TYR A 191 7.40 -4.32 -10.49
C TYR A 191 6.63 -3.18 -11.18
N TYR A 192 5.75 -3.53 -12.12
CA TYR A 192 4.97 -2.54 -12.86
C TYR A 192 4.12 -1.67 -11.92
N TYR A 193 3.32 -2.30 -11.06
CA TYR A 193 2.41 -1.60 -10.15
C TYR A 193 3.15 -0.83 -9.05
N THR A 194 4.34 -1.27 -8.68
CA THR A 194 5.20 -0.54 -7.74
C THR A 194 5.72 0.74 -8.39
N LEU A 195 6.28 0.66 -9.60
CA LEU A 195 6.75 1.83 -10.34
C LEU A 195 5.61 2.81 -10.66
N LYS A 196 4.46 2.29 -11.14
CA LYS A 196 3.24 3.08 -11.34
C LYS A 196 2.81 3.74 -10.02
N GLY A 197 2.82 2.99 -8.92
CA GLY A 197 2.40 3.46 -7.61
C GLY A 197 3.29 4.58 -7.06
N MET A 198 4.59 4.55 -7.33
CA MET A 198 5.53 5.62 -6.93
C MET A 198 5.23 6.93 -7.66
N VAL A 199 4.75 6.85 -8.90
CA VAL A 199 4.39 8.02 -9.73
C VAL A 199 2.98 8.53 -9.42
N THR A 200 2.06 7.65 -9.02
CA THR A 200 0.65 7.95 -8.75
C THR A 200 0.40 9.19 -7.88
N PRO A 201 1.04 9.38 -6.70
CA PRO A 201 0.79 10.56 -5.87
C PRO A 201 1.27 11.87 -6.53
N TYR A 202 2.12 11.83 -7.56
CA TYR A 202 2.44 13.03 -8.32
C TYR A 202 1.28 13.47 -9.23
N LEU A 203 0.34 12.59 -9.53
CA LEU A 203 -0.76 12.84 -10.46
C LEU A 203 -2.09 13.02 -9.73
N SER A 204 -2.34 12.23 -8.68
CA SER A 204 -3.65 12.15 -8.04
C SER A 204 -3.72 12.78 -6.64
N LEU A 205 -2.60 12.99 -5.94
CA LEU A 205 -2.62 13.52 -4.57
C LEU A 205 -2.89 15.03 -4.56
N PRO A 206 -4.04 15.51 -4.04
CA PRO A 206 -4.35 16.95 -4.02
C PRO A 206 -3.35 17.75 -3.19
N TYR A 207 -2.86 17.15 -2.11
CA TYR A 207 -1.93 17.76 -1.16
C TYR A 207 -0.45 17.62 -1.56
N ARG A 208 -0.14 17.09 -2.75
CA ARG A 208 1.24 16.81 -3.20
C ARG A 208 2.18 18.00 -2.97
N ASN A 209 1.79 19.19 -3.43
CA ASN A 209 2.65 20.36 -3.35
C ASN A 209 2.89 20.75 -1.89
N TYR A 210 1.85 20.71 -1.06
CA TYR A 210 1.95 21.04 0.36
C TYR A 210 2.85 20.05 1.10
N GLU A 211 2.60 18.76 0.92
CA GLU A 211 3.38 17.68 1.53
C GLU A 211 4.86 17.72 1.13
N LEU A 212 5.17 17.99 -0.16
CA LEU A 212 6.55 18.06 -0.63
C LEU A 212 7.27 19.35 -0.18
N GLN A 213 6.58 20.49 -0.15
CA GLN A 213 7.17 21.78 0.26
C GLN A 213 7.43 21.84 1.76
N HIS A 214 6.57 21.22 2.57
CA HIS A 214 6.68 21.22 4.04
C HIS A 214 7.18 19.87 4.58
N ALA A 215 7.76 19.02 3.73
CA ALA A 215 8.14 17.65 4.11
C ALA A 215 9.02 17.60 5.37
N SER A 216 10.06 18.42 5.45
CA SER A 216 10.98 18.46 6.60
C SER A 216 10.28 18.89 7.89
N GLU A 217 9.37 19.85 7.80
CA GLU A 217 8.59 20.37 8.94
C GLU A 217 7.57 19.34 9.43
N LEU A 218 6.81 18.74 8.51
CA LEU A 218 5.83 17.70 8.83
C LEU A 218 6.50 16.45 9.41
N GLN A 219 7.67 16.06 8.90
CA GLN A 219 8.48 14.98 9.47
C GLN A 219 8.99 15.33 10.88
N TYR A 220 9.41 16.57 11.10
CA TYR A 220 9.80 17.06 12.41
C TYR A 220 8.61 16.98 13.39
N TYR A 221 7.45 17.50 13.00
CA TYR A 221 6.24 17.46 13.83
C TYR A 221 5.81 16.04 14.16
N TYR A 222 5.84 15.13 13.18
CA TYR A 222 5.54 13.73 13.42
C TYR A 222 6.52 13.09 14.41
N THR A 223 7.82 13.32 14.24
CA THR A 223 8.85 12.71 15.09
C THR A 223 8.88 13.27 16.51
N HIS A 224 8.28 14.45 16.74
CA HIS A 224 8.18 15.11 18.04
C HIS A 224 6.76 15.07 18.65
N GLY A 225 5.85 14.25 18.10
CA GLY A 225 4.49 14.08 18.63
C GLY A 225 3.57 15.30 18.47
N MET A 226 3.97 16.29 17.65
CA MET A 226 3.19 17.50 17.42
C MET A 226 2.02 17.29 16.44
N LEU A 227 2.02 16.15 15.73
CA LEU A 227 0.90 15.70 14.90
C LEU A 227 0.00 14.69 15.61
N ASP A 228 0.20 14.43 16.91
CA ASP A 228 -0.62 13.47 17.64
C ASP A 228 -1.99 14.11 17.94
N TYR A 229 -3.02 13.67 17.23
CA TYR A 229 -4.40 14.10 17.47
C TYR A 229 -4.99 13.20 18.57
N GLN A 230 -5.53 13.82 19.62
CA GLN A 230 -6.24 13.14 20.72
C GLN A 230 -7.69 12.83 20.34
#